data_AF-A0A163LYG1-F1
#
_entry.id   AF-A0A163LYG1-F1
#
_cell.length_a   1.000
_cell.length_b   1.000
_cell.length_c   1.000
_cell.angle_alpha   90.00
_cell.angle_beta   90.00
_cell.angle_gamma   90.00
#
_symmetry.space_group_name_H-M   'P 1'
#
loop_
_entity.id
_entity.type
_entity.pdbx_description
1 polymer ?
#
loop_
_entity_poly.entity_id
_entity_poly.type
_entity_poly.pdbx_seq_one_letter_code
_entity_poly.pdbx_strand_id
1 'polypeptide(L)'
;MREELNTAEPDNKRELMVQIWYPASPSAKGNKAPYDAYPDIFEDGYSQALHMPKMLFKNLGLIKTRAVEATELSDTAPAYPVLLFSHGFNGVKNQNTFQIEQLASHGYIVIGIDP
;
A
#
# COMPACT_ATOMS: atom_id res chain seq x y z
N MET A 1 -3.11 -9.70 21.38
CA MET A 1 -3.22 -9.77 19.90
C MET A 1 -4.45 -10.58 19.57
N ARG A 2 -5.22 -10.20 18.54
CA ARG A 2 -6.45 -10.91 18.15
C ARG A 2 -6.10 -12.21 17.42
N GLU A 3 -6.96 -13.23 17.51
CA GLU A 3 -6.85 -14.45 16.68
C GLU A 3 -7.05 -14.16 15.18
N GLU A 4 -6.40 -14.97 14.34
CA GLU A 4 -6.61 -15.03 12.89
C GLU A 4 -7.79 -15.97 12.56
N LEU A 5 -8.82 -15.41 11.91
CA LEU A 5 -10.06 -16.14 11.62
C LEU A 5 -10.02 -16.81 10.23
N ASN A 6 -9.07 -16.43 9.39
CA ASN A 6 -8.92 -16.92 8.02
C ASN A 6 -7.92 -18.08 7.90
N THR A 7 -7.51 -18.70 9.01
CA THR A 7 -6.59 -19.84 9.01
C THR A 7 -7.12 -20.97 9.89
N ALA A 8 -6.71 -22.20 9.58
CA ALA A 8 -7.04 -23.38 10.38
C ALA A 8 -6.14 -23.55 11.63
N GLU A 9 -5.14 -22.68 11.78
CA GLU A 9 -4.17 -22.74 12.88
C GLU A 9 -4.73 -21.99 14.11
N PRO A 10 -5.07 -22.70 15.20
CA PRO A 10 -5.84 -22.14 16.32
C PRO A 10 -5.08 -21.12 17.18
N ASP A 11 -3.75 -21.03 17.02
CA ASP A 11 -2.90 -20.09 17.74
C ASP A 11 -2.35 -18.96 16.85
N ASN A 12 -2.71 -18.96 15.57
CA ASN A 12 -2.23 -17.96 14.64
C ASN A 12 -2.80 -16.59 14.99
N LYS A 13 -1.92 -15.60 15.11
CA LYS A 13 -2.30 -14.24 15.51
C LYS A 13 -2.50 -13.39 14.29
N ARG A 14 -3.51 -12.52 14.35
CA ARG A 14 -3.81 -11.59 13.28
C ARG A 14 -2.68 -10.58 13.10
N GLU A 15 -1.99 -10.68 11.98
CA GLU A 15 -1.07 -9.66 11.49
C GLU A 15 -1.78 -8.79 10.44
N LEU A 16 -1.35 -7.54 10.30
CA LEU A 16 -1.87 -6.63 9.29
C LEU A 16 -0.68 -6.02 8.56
N MET A 17 -0.63 -6.21 7.25
CA MET A 17 0.33 -5.50 6.42
C MET A 17 -0.24 -4.11 6.11
N VAL A 18 0.56 -3.07 6.29
CA VAL A 18 0.15 -1.70 6.01
C VAL A 18 1.15 -1.02 5.10
N GLN A 19 0.64 -0.09 4.28
CA GLN A 19 1.46 0.85 3.52
C GLN A 19 1.00 2.26 3.86
N ILE A 20 1.97 3.14 4.08
CA ILE A 20 1.71 4.50 4.56
C ILE A 20 2.20 5.49 3.52
N TRP A 21 1.31 6.37 3.09
CA TRP A 21 1.62 7.54 2.28
C TRP A 21 1.46 8.78 3.15
N TYR A 22 2.41 9.70 3.06
CA TYR A 22 2.41 10.91 3.86
C TYR A 22 2.97 12.08 3.07
N PRO A 23 2.67 13.33 3.48
CA PRO A 23 3.24 14.51 2.86
C PRO A 23 4.76 14.49 3.07
N ALA A 24 5.52 14.52 1.98
CA ALA A 24 6.97 14.64 2.02
C ALA A 24 7.38 16.06 1.62
N SER A 25 8.59 16.47 2.00
CA SER A 25 9.15 17.75 1.54
C SER A 25 9.16 17.83 0.01
N PRO A 26 8.83 18.99 -0.61
CA PRO A 26 8.96 19.19 -2.05
C PRO A 26 10.37 18.95 -2.59
N SER A 27 11.38 19.06 -1.74
CA SER A 27 12.78 18.80 -2.07
C SER A 27 13.25 17.38 -1.75
N ALA A 28 12.33 16.49 -1.34
CA ALA A 28 12.64 15.09 -1.04
C ALA A 28 13.36 14.43 -2.22
N LYS A 29 14.54 13.86 -1.92
CA LYS A 29 15.37 13.11 -2.87
C LYS A 29 15.28 11.63 -2.54
N GLY A 30 15.29 10.79 -3.55
CA GLY A 30 15.25 9.35 -3.37
C GLY A 30 14.66 8.64 -4.58
N ASN A 31 14.52 7.33 -4.46
CA ASN A 31 13.89 6.52 -5.48
C ASN A 31 12.37 6.71 -5.44
N LYS A 32 11.75 6.77 -6.63
CA LYS A 32 10.32 6.65 -6.73
C LYS A 32 9.90 5.24 -6.29
N ALA A 33 8.89 5.17 -5.43
CA ALA A 33 8.37 3.91 -4.94
C ALA A 33 7.86 3.06 -6.11
N PRO A 34 8.10 1.74 -6.12
CA PRO A 34 7.38 0.86 -7.03
C PRO A 34 5.90 0.83 -6.65
N TYR A 35 5.03 0.44 -7.59
CA TYR A 35 3.61 0.28 -7.30
C TYR A 35 3.38 -0.76 -6.19
N ASP A 36 4.12 -1.88 -6.25
CA ASP A 36 4.22 -2.86 -5.18
C ASP A 36 5.69 -3.23 -4.95
N ALA A 37 6.09 -3.37 -3.69
CA ALA A 37 7.48 -3.70 -3.32
C ALA A 37 7.82 -5.18 -3.60
N TYR A 38 6.83 -6.04 -3.74
CA TYR A 38 6.98 -7.49 -3.94
C TYR A 38 6.16 -7.96 -5.15
N PRO A 39 6.55 -7.54 -6.37
CA PRO A 39 5.75 -7.79 -7.57
C PRO A 39 5.49 -9.28 -7.84
N ASP A 40 6.46 -10.17 -7.59
CA ASP A 40 6.27 -11.60 -7.80
C ASP A 40 5.16 -12.18 -6.89
N ILE A 41 5.14 -11.77 -5.63
CA ILE A 41 4.14 -12.18 -4.63
C ILE A 41 2.77 -11.61 -5.01
N PHE A 42 2.73 -10.33 -5.39
CA PHE A 42 1.53 -9.65 -5.84
C PHE A 42 0.90 -10.36 -7.04
N GLU A 43 1.70 -10.68 -8.05
CA GLU A 43 1.26 -11.33 -9.29
C GLU A 43 0.69 -12.72 -9.04
N ASP A 44 1.37 -13.53 -8.19
CA ASP A 44 0.92 -14.86 -7.83
C ASP A 44 -0.39 -14.82 -7.02
N GLY A 45 -0.48 -13.90 -6.05
CA GLY A 45 -1.68 -13.71 -5.23
C GLY A 45 -2.90 -13.31 -6.07
N TYR A 46 -2.74 -12.35 -6.98
CA TYR A 46 -3.82 -11.90 -7.87
C TYR A 46 -4.24 -12.97 -8.88
N SER A 47 -3.27 -13.71 -9.43
CA SER A 47 -3.56 -14.81 -10.36
C SER A 47 -4.43 -15.88 -9.69
N GLN A 48 -4.11 -16.25 -8.45
CA GLN A 48 -4.87 -17.23 -7.67
C GLN A 48 -6.25 -16.68 -7.27
N ALA A 49 -6.30 -15.47 -6.69
CA ALA A 49 -7.55 -14.89 -6.19
C ALA A 49 -8.58 -14.65 -7.30
N LEU A 50 -8.13 -14.27 -8.50
CA LEU A 50 -9.02 -13.96 -9.62
C LEU A 50 -9.13 -15.07 -10.67
N HIS A 51 -8.43 -16.20 -10.49
CA HIS A 51 -8.36 -17.29 -11.47
C HIS A 51 -7.95 -16.81 -12.88
N MET A 52 -6.99 -15.90 -12.96
CA MET A 52 -6.54 -15.27 -14.20
C MET A 52 -5.04 -15.51 -14.46
N PRO A 53 -4.57 -15.49 -15.72
CA PRO A 53 -3.14 -15.68 -16.02
C PRO A 53 -2.24 -14.62 -15.37
N LYS A 54 -1.17 -15.06 -14.70
CA LYS A 54 -0.14 -14.20 -14.06
C LYS A 54 0.36 -13.07 -14.96
N MET A 55 0.52 -13.35 -16.25
CA MET A 55 1.00 -12.39 -17.25
C MET A 55 0.20 -11.07 -17.29
N LEU A 56 -1.09 -11.08 -16.90
CA LEU A 56 -1.91 -9.87 -16.85
C LEU A 56 -1.47 -8.87 -15.76
N PHE A 57 -0.81 -9.35 -14.71
CA PHE A 57 -0.41 -8.53 -13.56
C PHE A 57 1.06 -8.09 -13.62
N LYS A 58 1.87 -8.73 -14.47
CA LYS A 58 3.32 -8.51 -14.56
C LYS A 58 3.73 -7.05 -14.81
N ASN A 59 2.94 -6.33 -15.59
CA ASN A 59 3.23 -4.94 -15.91
C ASN A 59 3.14 -4.03 -14.68
N LEU A 60 2.38 -4.40 -13.65
CA LEU A 60 2.24 -3.61 -12.43
C LEU A 60 3.57 -3.55 -11.65
N GLY A 61 4.38 -4.61 -11.70
CA GLY A 61 5.71 -4.64 -11.09
C GLY A 61 6.74 -3.72 -11.75
N LEU A 62 6.44 -3.20 -12.94
CA LEU A 62 7.31 -2.27 -13.68
C LEU A 62 6.96 -0.79 -13.41
N ILE A 63 5.83 -0.53 -12.73
CA ILE A 63 5.33 0.82 -12.50
C ILE A 63 6.05 1.45 -11.31
N LYS A 64 6.55 2.67 -11.51
CA LYS A 64 6.97 3.57 -10.42
C LYS A 64 5.88 4.60 -10.16
N THR A 65 5.57 4.83 -8.89
CA THR A 65 4.57 5.80 -8.47
C THR A 65 5.16 7.22 -8.37
N ARG A 66 4.39 8.20 -7.88
CA ARG A 66 4.90 9.55 -7.66
C ARG A 66 5.49 9.74 -6.26
N ALA A 67 5.21 8.84 -5.33
CA ALA A 67 5.81 8.80 -4.00
C ALA A 67 7.32 8.53 -4.05
N VAL A 68 8.03 9.01 -3.03
CA VAL A 68 9.46 8.73 -2.80
C VAL A 68 9.55 7.80 -1.59
N GLU A 69 10.35 6.74 -1.69
CA GLU A 69 10.47 5.76 -0.61
C GLU A 69 11.25 6.32 0.58
N ALA A 70 10.79 5.96 1.79
CA ALA A 70 11.49 6.16 3.06
C ALA A 70 12.09 7.57 3.27
N THR A 71 11.41 8.60 2.78
CA THR A 71 11.78 10.00 3.02
C THR A 71 11.22 10.50 4.35
N GLU A 72 11.71 11.63 4.83
CA GLU A 72 11.15 12.25 6.03
C GLU A 72 9.74 12.82 5.77
N LEU A 73 8.89 12.74 6.79
CA LEU A 73 7.61 13.45 6.84
C LEU A 73 7.87 14.96 6.75
N SER A 74 7.05 15.66 5.98
CA SER A 74 7.10 17.11 5.83
C SER A 74 6.89 17.82 7.19
N ASP A 75 7.63 18.90 7.43
CA ASP A 75 7.55 19.76 8.62
C ASP A 75 6.65 20.99 8.41
N THR A 76 6.02 21.11 7.23
CA THR A 76 5.16 22.25 6.86
C THR A 76 3.91 22.41 7.72
N ALA A 77 3.50 21.37 8.45
CA ALA A 77 2.40 21.42 9.41
C ALA A 77 2.78 20.71 10.72
N PRO A 78 2.27 21.17 11.88
CA PRO A 78 2.56 20.54 13.17
C PRO A 78 1.87 19.17 13.35
N ALA A 79 0.84 18.89 12.55
CA ALA A 79 0.13 17.62 12.53
C ALA A 79 -0.62 17.45 11.19
N TYR A 80 -0.90 16.20 10.81
CA TYR A 80 -1.66 15.86 9.61
C TYR A 80 -2.86 14.96 9.96
N PRO A 81 -4.05 15.19 9.37
CA PRO A 81 -5.16 14.26 9.47
C PRO A 81 -4.79 12.88 8.92
N VAL A 82 -5.28 11.82 9.58
CA VAL A 82 -5.03 10.42 9.19
C VAL A 82 -6.28 9.81 8.58
N LEU A 83 -6.12 9.18 7.42
CA LEU A 83 -7.16 8.43 6.73
C LEU A 83 -6.77 6.95 6.67
N LEU A 84 -7.71 6.06 7.01
CA LEU A 84 -7.57 4.63 6.79
C LEU A 84 -8.24 4.26 5.47
N PHE A 85 -7.47 3.66 4.57
CA PHE A 85 -7.97 3.11 3.32
C PHE A 85 -8.15 1.59 3.47
N SER A 86 -9.40 1.15 3.30
CA SER A 86 -9.77 -0.26 3.20
C SER A 86 -10.14 -0.55 1.76
N HIS A 87 -9.47 -1.53 1.17
CA HIS A 87 -9.71 -1.93 -0.21
C HIS A 87 -11.02 -2.72 -0.35
N GLY A 88 -11.47 -2.88 -1.61
CA GLY A 88 -12.64 -3.72 -1.93
C GLY A 88 -12.33 -5.22 -1.84
N PHE A 89 -13.33 -6.08 -2.05
CA PHE A 89 -13.11 -7.52 -2.12
C PHE A 89 -12.06 -7.88 -3.19
N ASN A 90 -11.12 -8.78 -2.87
CA ASN A 90 -9.91 -9.10 -3.67
C ASN A 90 -9.01 -7.90 -4.00
N GLY A 91 -9.16 -6.79 -3.25
CA GLY A 91 -8.28 -5.65 -3.32
C GLY A 91 -7.01 -5.84 -2.48
N VAL A 92 -6.21 -4.78 -2.46
CA VAL A 92 -4.96 -4.67 -1.70
C VAL A 92 -4.76 -3.23 -1.22
N LYS A 93 -3.87 -3.03 -0.25
CA LYS A 93 -3.53 -1.75 0.40
C LYS A 93 -3.21 -0.61 -0.57
N ASN A 94 -2.73 -0.92 -1.78
CA ASN A 94 -2.33 0.03 -2.83
C ASN A 94 -3.34 0.13 -4.01
N GLN A 95 -4.54 -0.47 -3.91
CA GLN A 95 -5.54 -0.50 -4.99
C GLN A 95 -5.90 0.90 -5.53
N ASN A 96 -5.96 1.91 -4.66
CA ASN A 96 -6.29 3.30 -5.03
C ASN A 96 -5.08 4.25 -4.96
N THR A 97 -3.87 3.77 -5.27
CA THR A 97 -2.63 4.55 -5.15
C THR A 97 -2.73 5.97 -5.75
N PHE A 98 -3.39 6.15 -6.90
CA PHE A 98 -3.52 7.48 -7.50
C PHE A 98 -4.28 8.47 -6.61
N GLN A 99 -5.38 8.04 -5.97
CA GLN A 99 -6.18 8.88 -5.07
C GLN A 99 -5.43 9.10 -3.76
N ILE A 100 -4.80 8.04 -3.27
CA ILE A 100 -4.00 8.06 -2.04
C ILE A 100 -2.85 9.07 -2.17
N GLU A 101 -2.11 9.06 -3.28
CA GLU A 101 -1.03 10.01 -3.53
C GLU A 101 -1.54 11.46 -3.66
N GLN A 102 -2.72 11.66 -4.27
CA GLN A 102 -3.35 12.98 -4.30
C GLN A 102 -3.74 13.45 -2.90
N LEU A 103 -4.31 12.60 -2.05
CA LEU A 103 -4.61 12.97 -0.67
C LEU A 103 -3.33 13.30 0.10
N ALA A 104 -2.29 12.48 -0.04
CA ALA A 104 -1.00 12.73 0.60
C ALA A 104 -0.37 14.06 0.16
N SER A 105 -0.46 14.41 -1.13
CA SER A 105 0.04 15.71 -1.63
C SER A 105 -0.75 16.92 -1.10
N HIS A 106 -1.94 16.70 -0.54
CA HIS A 106 -2.79 17.73 0.05
C HIS A 106 -2.78 17.73 1.59
N GLY A 107 -1.80 17.07 2.22
CA GLY A 107 -1.61 17.14 3.67
C GLY A 107 -2.35 16.05 4.46
N TYR A 108 -2.64 14.90 3.87
CA TYR A 108 -3.18 13.75 4.59
C TYR A 108 -2.13 12.65 4.77
N ILE A 109 -2.10 12.02 5.95
CA ILE A 109 -1.46 10.71 6.09
C ILE A 109 -2.51 9.67 5.71
N VAL A 110 -2.20 8.78 4.78
CA VAL A 110 -3.11 7.73 4.35
C VAL A 110 -2.46 6.38 4.62
N ILE A 111 -3.19 5.50 5.32
CA ILE A 111 -2.74 4.15 5.67
C ILE A 111 -3.61 3.16 4.91
N GLY A 112 -3.03 2.48 3.92
CA GLY A 112 -3.65 1.33 3.25
C GLY A 112 -3.41 0.05 4.06
N ILE A 113 -4.44 -0.77 4.18
CA ILE A 113 -4.43 -1.97 5.03
C ILE A 113 -4.72 -3.21 4.18
N ASP A 114 -3.85 -4.22 4.26
CA ASP A 114 -4.16 -5.59 3.87
C ASP A 114 -4.61 -6.35 5.13
N PRO A 115 -5.87 -6.82 5.17
CA PRO A 115 -6.43 -7.52 6.30
C PRO A 115 -5.98 -8.98 6.33
#